data_AF-A0A383F742-F1
#
_entry.id   AF-A0A383F742-F1
#
_cell.length_a   1.000
_cell.length_b   1.000
_cell.length_c   1.000
_cell.angle_alpha   90.00
_cell.angle_beta   90.00
_cell.angle_gamma   90.00
#
_symmetry.space_group_name_H-M   'P 1'
#
loop_
_entity.id
_entity.type
_entity.pdbx_description
1 polymer ?
#
loop_
_entity_poly.entity_id
_entity_poly.type
_entity_poly.pdbx_seq_one_letter_code
_entity_poly.pdbx_strand_id
1 'polypeptide(L)'
;MTYRDKPILSKQEAIQLHNDSLVIDSQQPPITSGALFTKNMKETLDEWFKDGMTRGEARGHLSNMIADEIQNDQDARNQYIDLWNKSGVTVASGTYAGPAKMEDAYEISVNGIANAISIINAIPEKLMLVTTSDHIVEAHETNKYGIIFDFQDTTSFGTDLNKVDFFYN
;
A
#
# COMPACT_ATOMS: atom_id res chain seq x y z
N MET A 1 30.99 6.39 -12.59
CA MET A 1 30.75 5.12 -13.31
C MET A 1 29.41 5.22 -14.02
N THR A 2 29.41 5.38 -15.34
CA THR A 2 28.18 5.36 -16.16
C THR A 2 27.88 3.91 -16.54
N TYR A 3 27.30 3.17 -15.60
CA TYR A 3 26.98 1.75 -15.73
C TYR A 3 25.59 1.57 -16.37
N ARG A 4 25.44 1.95 -17.63
CA ARG A 4 24.24 1.56 -18.40
C ARG A 4 24.63 1.19 -19.81
N ASP A 5 24.85 -0.10 -20.01
CA ASP A 5 24.90 -0.70 -21.33
C ASP A 5 23.59 -0.45 -22.08
N LYS A 6 23.65 -0.53 -23.42
CA LYS A 6 22.45 -0.40 -24.25
C LYS A 6 21.46 -1.52 -23.88
N PRO A 7 20.15 -1.22 -23.70
CA PRO A 7 19.14 -2.24 -23.50
C PRO A 7 19.14 -3.24 -24.66
N ILE A 8 19.18 -4.54 -24.32
CA ILE A 8 19.15 -5.63 -25.31
C ILE A 8 17.72 -5.99 -25.74
N LEU A 9 16.72 -5.63 -24.94
CA LEU A 9 15.30 -5.81 -25.25
C LEU A 9 14.74 -4.53 -25.88
N SER A 10 13.94 -4.71 -26.93
CA SER A 10 13.02 -3.67 -27.38
C SER A 10 11.97 -3.37 -26.31
N LYS A 11 11.29 -2.22 -26.44
CA LYS A 11 10.18 -1.86 -25.55
C LYS A 11 9.08 -2.93 -25.53
N GLN A 12 8.77 -3.53 -26.68
CA GLN A 12 7.72 -4.55 -26.80
C GLN A 12 8.13 -5.84 -26.08
N GLU A 13 9.37 -6.29 -26.25
CA GLU A 13 9.89 -7.46 -25.55
C GLU A 13 9.95 -7.25 -24.04
N ALA A 14 10.32 -6.06 -23.58
CA ALA A 14 10.32 -5.72 -22.17
C ALA A 14 8.90 -5.73 -21.56
N ILE A 15 7.91 -5.20 -22.28
CA ILE A 15 6.49 -5.24 -21.85
C ILE A 15 5.99 -6.68 -21.81
N GLN A 16 6.30 -7.49 -22.83
CA GLN A 16 5.90 -8.90 -22.86
C GLN A 16 6.51 -9.67 -21.68
N LEU A 17 7.82 -9.53 -21.47
CA LEU A 17 8.50 -10.15 -20.33
C LEU A 17 7.85 -9.76 -19.00
N HIS A 18 7.52 -8.48 -18.84
CA HIS A 18 6.88 -7.99 -17.62
C HIS A 18 5.50 -8.59 -17.40
N ASN A 19 4.65 -8.65 -18.45
CA ASN A 19 3.32 -9.24 -18.38
C ASN A 19 3.35 -10.75 -18.10
N ASP A 20 4.38 -11.45 -18.57
CA ASP A 20 4.59 -12.88 -18.33
C ASP A 20 5.26 -13.18 -16.99
N SER A 21 5.68 -12.15 -16.26
CA SER A 21 6.40 -12.27 -14.99
C SER A 21 5.50 -12.04 -13.80
N LEU A 22 5.82 -12.73 -12.70
CA LEU A 22 5.35 -12.37 -11.37
C LEU A 22 6.27 -11.29 -10.80
N VAL A 23 5.72 -10.08 -10.58
CA VAL A 23 6.49 -8.91 -10.14
C VAL A 23 6.16 -8.62 -8.68
N ILE A 24 7.18 -8.68 -7.81
CA ILE A 24 7.05 -8.40 -6.39
C ILE A 24 7.82 -7.12 -6.05
N ASP A 25 7.13 -6.14 -5.49
CA ASP A 25 7.76 -4.99 -4.84
C ASP A 25 7.90 -5.28 -3.34
N SER A 26 9.13 -5.49 -2.89
CA SER A 26 9.43 -5.90 -1.52
C SER A 26 9.48 -4.75 -0.52
N GLN A 27 9.40 -3.48 -0.94
CA GLN A 27 9.50 -2.37 0.00
C GLN A 27 8.76 -1.11 -0.45
N GLN A 28 7.72 -0.79 0.33
CA GLN A 28 7.11 0.53 0.43
C GLN A 28 6.51 1.13 -0.86
N PRO A 29 5.62 0.42 -1.56
CA PRO A 29 4.65 1.10 -2.40
C PRO A 29 3.67 1.85 -1.47
N PRO A 30 3.38 3.15 -1.69
CA PRO A 30 2.43 3.92 -0.88
C PRO A 30 0.97 3.49 -1.12
N ILE A 31 0.75 2.23 -1.47
CA ILE A 31 -0.49 1.70 -2.03
C ILE A 31 -1.65 1.87 -1.03
N THR A 32 -1.39 1.75 0.26
CA THR A 32 -2.43 1.92 1.30
C THR A 32 -2.33 3.24 2.07
N SER A 33 -1.34 4.09 1.81
CA SER A 33 -1.04 5.25 2.67
C SER A 33 -0.69 6.55 1.92
N GLY A 34 -0.78 6.58 0.59
CA GLY A 34 -0.41 7.80 -0.15
C GLY A 34 -0.39 7.73 -1.68
N ALA A 35 -0.88 6.66 -2.30
CA ALA A 35 -0.95 6.57 -3.75
C ALA A 35 -2.23 7.20 -4.33
N LEU A 36 -3.35 7.15 -3.59
CA LEU A 36 -4.64 7.67 -4.01
C LEU A 36 -4.89 9.07 -3.44
N PHE A 37 -5.33 9.99 -4.29
CA PHE A 37 -5.84 11.30 -3.90
C PHE A 37 -7.11 11.59 -4.69
N THR A 38 -8.25 11.21 -4.13
CA THR A 38 -9.56 11.48 -4.73
C THR A 38 -9.85 12.98 -4.78
N LYS A 39 -10.93 13.37 -5.45
CA LYS A 39 -11.37 14.76 -5.48
C LYS A 39 -11.68 15.26 -4.07
N ASN A 40 -12.45 14.50 -3.29
CA ASN A 40 -12.80 14.84 -1.91
C ASN A 40 -11.55 15.06 -1.06
N MET A 41 -10.60 14.11 -1.10
CA MET A 41 -9.32 14.24 -0.36
C MET A 41 -8.55 15.51 -0.72
N LYS A 42 -8.53 15.91 -2.00
CA LYS A 42 -7.85 17.14 -2.45
C LYS A 42 -8.55 18.39 -1.93
N GLU A 43 -9.87 18.44 -2.02
CA GLU A 43 -10.67 19.56 -1.54
C GLU A 43 -10.53 19.72 -0.02
N THR A 44 -10.61 18.61 0.74
CA THR A 44 -10.38 18.59 2.19
C THR A 44 -8.95 19.03 2.55
N LEU A 45 -7.95 18.59 1.80
CA LEU A 45 -6.56 19.01 2.01
C LEU A 45 -6.39 20.53 1.84
N ASP A 46 -7.01 21.11 0.81
CA ASP A 46 -6.98 22.55 0.57
C ASP A 46 -7.66 23.34 1.71
N GLU A 47 -8.73 22.82 2.30
CA GLU A 47 -9.39 23.40 3.47
C GLU A 47 -8.49 23.35 4.70
N TRP A 48 -7.91 22.19 5.02
CA TRP A 48 -6.98 22.05 6.15
C TRP A 48 -5.78 22.98 6.05
N PHE A 49 -5.21 23.17 4.86
CA PHE A 49 -4.10 24.10 4.67
C PHE A 49 -4.52 25.56 4.85
N LYS A 50 -5.74 25.94 4.44
CA LYS A 50 -6.27 27.30 4.71
C LYS A 50 -6.42 27.54 6.21
N ASP A 51 -6.75 26.49 6.97
CA ASP A 51 -6.89 26.52 8.43
C ASP A 51 -5.55 26.38 9.18
N GLY A 52 -4.42 26.30 8.45
CA GLY A 52 -3.08 26.28 9.02
C GLY A 52 -2.54 24.91 9.41
N MET A 53 -3.23 23.82 9.04
CA MET A 53 -2.74 22.45 9.27
C MET A 53 -1.41 22.23 8.53
N THR A 54 -0.48 21.56 9.19
CA THR A 54 0.80 21.20 8.58
C THR A 54 0.67 19.97 7.68
N ARG A 55 1.61 19.81 6.75
CA ARG A 55 1.70 18.61 5.89
C ARG A 55 1.84 17.32 6.69
N GLY A 56 2.49 17.36 7.86
CA GLY A 56 2.67 16.20 8.72
C GLY A 56 1.36 15.69 9.29
N GLU A 57 0.54 16.61 9.81
CA GLU A 57 -0.81 16.32 10.32
C GLU A 57 -1.73 15.82 9.20
N ALA A 58 -1.75 16.54 8.07
CA ALA A 58 -2.59 16.18 6.94
C ALA A 58 -2.31 14.77 6.39
N ARG A 59 -1.05 14.30 6.40
CA ARG A 59 -0.68 12.97 5.91
C ARG A 59 -1.41 11.86 6.69
N GLY A 60 -1.49 11.97 8.01
CA GLY A 60 -2.18 10.97 8.85
C GLY A 60 -3.67 10.93 8.53
N HIS A 61 -4.31 12.10 8.46
CA HIS A 61 -5.73 12.21 8.15
C HIS A 61 -6.06 11.70 6.74
N LEU A 62 -5.28 12.06 5.72
CA LEU A 62 -5.46 11.57 4.36
C LEU A 62 -5.31 10.05 4.26
N SER A 63 -4.37 9.46 5.00
CA SER A 63 -4.19 8.00 4.99
C SER A 63 -5.44 7.27 5.50
N ASN A 64 -6.11 7.83 6.50
CA ASN A 64 -7.37 7.28 7.01
C ASN A 64 -8.53 7.46 6.01
N MET A 65 -8.57 8.60 5.31
CA MET A 65 -9.60 8.85 4.28
C MET A 65 -9.53 7.83 3.13
N ILE A 66 -8.35 7.31 2.76
CA ILE A 66 -8.22 6.39 1.62
C ILE A 66 -9.14 5.17 1.77
N ALA A 67 -9.19 4.56 2.97
CA ALA A 67 -10.02 3.40 3.21
C ALA A 67 -11.51 3.73 3.05
N ASP A 68 -11.95 4.84 3.64
CA ASP A 68 -13.34 5.31 3.55
C ASP A 68 -13.74 5.64 2.10
N GLU A 69 -12.87 6.32 1.35
CA GLU A 69 -13.10 6.65 -0.06
C GLU A 69 -13.25 5.37 -0.89
N ILE A 70 -12.34 4.41 -0.75
CA ILE A 70 -12.39 3.14 -1.48
C ILE A 70 -13.62 2.30 -1.08
N GLN A 71 -14.04 2.33 0.18
CA GLN A 71 -15.23 1.60 0.62
C GLN A 71 -16.53 2.19 0.05
N ASN A 72 -16.62 3.52 -0.01
CA ASN A 72 -17.88 4.19 -0.26
C ASN A 72 -18.04 4.73 -1.69
N ASP A 73 -16.96 4.84 -2.46
CA ASP A 73 -16.98 5.45 -3.80
C ASP A 73 -16.40 4.53 -4.89
N GLN A 74 -17.17 4.32 -5.97
CA GLN A 74 -16.76 3.46 -7.07
C GLN A 74 -15.64 4.06 -7.92
N ASP A 75 -15.60 5.38 -8.06
CA ASP A 75 -14.54 6.06 -8.82
C ASP A 75 -13.21 5.97 -8.05
N ALA A 76 -13.23 6.10 -6.72
CA ALA A 76 -12.08 5.85 -5.86
C ALA A 76 -11.53 4.43 -6.02
N ARG A 77 -12.40 3.41 -6.05
CA ARG A 77 -12.00 2.02 -6.36
C ARG A 77 -11.34 1.90 -7.74
N ASN A 78 -11.95 2.51 -8.76
CA ASN A 78 -11.41 2.47 -10.12
C ASN A 78 -10.04 3.16 -10.21
N GLN A 79 -9.89 4.34 -9.61
CA GLN A 79 -8.61 5.05 -9.54
C GLN A 79 -7.55 4.21 -8.80
N TYR A 80 -7.93 3.56 -7.71
CA TYR A 80 -7.03 2.69 -6.96
C TYR A 80 -6.53 1.50 -7.78
N ILE A 81 -7.44 0.80 -8.48
CA ILE A 81 -7.07 -0.32 -9.35
C ILE A 81 -6.28 0.15 -10.58
N ASP A 82 -6.54 1.35 -11.11
CA ASP A 82 -5.75 1.92 -12.19
C ASP A 82 -4.28 2.18 -11.77
N LEU A 83 -4.03 2.57 -10.51
CA LEU A 83 -2.67 2.68 -9.97
C LEU A 83 -1.94 1.33 -9.98
N TRP A 84 -2.62 0.26 -9.54
CA TRP A 84 -2.07 -1.09 -9.61
C TRP A 84 -1.77 -1.51 -11.05
N ASN A 85 -2.70 -1.32 -11.98
CA ASN A 85 -2.50 -1.65 -13.39
C ASN A 85 -1.30 -0.91 -13.99
N LYS A 86 -1.16 0.39 -13.69
CA LYS A 86 -0.05 1.21 -14.18
C LYS A 86 1.30 0.82 -13.57
N SER A 87 1.30 0.30 -12.34
CA SER A 87 2.53 -0.14 -11.67
C SER A 87 3.10 -1.42 -12.29
N GLY A 88 2.24 -2.31 -12.78
CA GLY A 88 2.62 -3.63 -13.26
C GLY A 88 3.08 -4.59 -12.15
N VAL A 89 2.94 -4.20 -10.89
CA VAL A 89 3.26 -5.03 -9.73
C VAL A 89 2.15 -6.06 -9.50
N THR A 90 2.53 -7.31 -9.26
CA THR A 90 1.60 -8.39 -8.87
C THR A 90 1.38 -8.40 -7.35
N VAL A 91 2.47 -8.33 -6.58
CA VAL A 91 2.43 -8.33 -5.11
C VAL A 91 3.29 -7.21 -4.56
N ALA A 92 2.77 -6.49 -3.58
CA ALA A 92 3.46 -5.34 -3.02
C ALA A 92 3.48 -5.40 -1.48
N SER A 93 4.64 -5.12 -0.91
CA SER A 93 4.89 -5.13 0.53
C SER A 93 4.65 -3.75 1.13
N GLY A 94 3.46 -3.56 1.71
CA GLY A 94 3.07 -2.32 2.36
C GLY A 94 3.69 -2.21 3.74
N THR A 95 4.29 -1.05 4.06
CA THR A 95 4.90 -0.82 5.37
C THR A 95 3.89 -0.26 6.36
N TYR A 96 3.63 -1.01 7.43
CA TYR A 96 2.69 -0.67 8.50
C TYR A 96 3.36 -0.37 9.83
N ALA A 97 4.66 -0.65 9.96
CA ALA A 97 5.48 -0.06 11.01
C ALA A 97 6.70 0.62 10.39
N GLY A 98 6.78 1.93 10.56
CA GLY A 98 7.94 2.73 10.18
C GLY A 98 8.34 3.67 11.32
N PRO A 99 9.25 4.62 11.06
CA PRO A 99 9.71 5.55 12.09
C PRO A 99 8.55 6.36 12.68
N ALA A 100 8.33 6.22 13.98
CA ALA A 100 7.30 6.92 14.74
C ALA A 100 7.78 7.14 16.18
N LYS A 101 7.10 8.02 16.92
CA LYS A 101 7.32 8.13 18.37
C LYS A 101 6.83 6.86 19.07
N MET A 102 7.50 6.48 20.14
CA MET A 102 7.20 5.24 20.87
C MET A 102 5.73 5.19 21.34
N GLU A 103 5.20 6.32 21.81
CA GLU A 103 3.82 6.44 22.28
C GLU A 103 2.77 6.26 21.17
N ASP A 104 3.09 6.56 19.92
CA ASP A 104 2.15 6.56 18.79
C ASP A 104 2.32 5.31 17.90
N ALA A 105 3.50 4.68 17.91
CA ALA A 105 3.89 3.67 16.93
C ALA A 105 2.94 2.46 16.88
N TYR A 106 2.48 1.98 18.03
CA TYR A 106 1.55 0.85 18.09
C TYR A 106 0.20 1.18 17.44
N GLU A 107 -0.37 2.33 17.77
CA GLU A 107 -1.68 2.76 17.25
C GLU A 107 -1.60 3.05 15.74
N ILE A 108 -0.51 3.67 15.28
CA ILE A 108 -0.27 3.88 13.85
C ILE A 108 -0.25 2.55 13.10
N SER A 109 0.45 1.53 13.62
CA SER A 109 0.51 0.22 12.98
C SER A 109 -0.84 -0.50 12.96
N VAL A 110 -1.55 -0.53 14.09
CA VAL A 110 -2.88 -1.16 14.16
C VAL A 110 -3.87 -0.49 13.20
N ASN A 111 -3.91 0.85 13.20
CA ASN A 111 -4.81 1.61 12.32
C ASN A 111 -4.45 1.41 10.84
N GLY A 112 -3.15 1.42 10.51
CA GLY A 112 -2.68 1.16 9.15
C GLY A 112 -3.09 -0.22 8.63
N ILE A 113 -2.92 -1.26 9.46
CA ILE A 113 -3.34 -2.63 9.13
C ILE A 113 -4.86 -2.70 8.97
N ALA A 114 -5.62 -2.11 9.89
CA ALA A 114 -7.09 -2.07 9.80
C ALA A 114 -7.57 -1.40 8.51
N ASN A 115 -6.98 -0.26 8.14
CA ASN A 115 -7.29 0.44 6.89
C ASN A 115 -6.95 -0.42 5.66
N ALA A 116 -5.81 -1.13 5.68
CA ALA A 116 -5.44 -2.00 4.58
C ALA A 116 -6.41 -3.18 4.41
N ILE A 117 -6.82 -3.82 5.52
CA ILE A 117 -7.85 -4.86 5.50
C ILE A 117 -9.17 -4.30 4.95
N SER A 118 -9.57 -3.11 5.38
CA SER A 118 -10.75 -2.42 4.85
C SER A 118 -10.69 -2.19 3.33
N ILE A 119 -9.54 -1.79 2.81
CA ILE A 119 -9.30 -1.62 1.37
C ILE A 119 -9.37 -2.97 0.63
N ILE A 120 -8.72 -4.01 1.14
CA ILE A 120 -8.75 -5.36 0.56
C ILE A 120 -10.19 -5.87 0.47
N ASN A 121 -10.94 -5.73 1.57
CA ASN A 121 -12.33 -6.18 1.66
C ASN A 121 -13.30 -5.35 0.80
N ALA A 122 -12.92 -4.14 0.40
CA ALA A 122 -13.73 -3.30 -0.48
C ALA A 122 -13.63 -3.71 -1.96
N ILE A 123 -12.58 -4.45 -2.35
CA ILE A 123 -12.36 -4.90 -3.73
C ILE A 123 -11.86 -6.37 -3.77
N PRO A 124 -12.58 -7.32 -3.15
CA PRO A 124 -12.11 -8.70 -2.97
C PRO A 124 -11.93 -9.47 -4.29
N GLU A 125 -12.55 -9.01 -5.36
CA GLU A 125 -12.38 -9.52 -6.72
C GLU A 125 -11.05 -9.12 -7.36
N LYS A 126 -10.35 -8.12 -6.81
CA LYS A 126 -9.05 -7.64 -7.31
C LYS A 126 -7.93 -7.61 -6.30
N LEU A 127 -8.20 -7.65 -5.00
CA LEU A 127 -7.19 -7.54 -3.95
C LEU A 127 -7.21 -8.78 -3.05
N MET A 128 -6.06 -9.12 -2.50
CA MET A 128 -5.94 -10.15 -1.47
C MET A 128 -4.79 -9.88 -0.50
N LEU A 129 -4.96 -10.34 0.74
CA LEU A 129 -3.89 -10.39 1.73
C LEU A 129 -2.97 -11.58 1.44
N VAL A 130 -1.66 -11.33 1.43
CA VAL A 130 -0.63 -12.34 1.20
C VAL A 130 0.11 -12.61 2.50
N THR A 131 -0.04 -13.84 3.02
CA THR A 131 0.65 -14.32 4.23
C THR A 131 1.55 -15.52 3.95
N THR A 132 1.48 -16.08 2.74
CA THR A 132 2.25 -17.27 2.31
C THR A 132 2.74 -17.10 0.88
N SER A 133 3.70 -17.92 0.46
CA SER A 133 4.13 -17.99 -0.94
C SER A 133 3.02 -18.46 -1.88
N ASP A 134 2.13 -19.33 -1.39
CA ASP A 134 1.03 -19.87 -2.20
C ASP A 134 0.03 -18.76 -2.56
N HIS A 135 -0.21 -17.81 -1.64
CA HIS A 135 -1.01 -16.61 -1.95
C HIS A 135 -0.37 -15.73 -3.03
N ILE A 136 0.96 -15.71 -3.15
CA ILE A 136 1.65 -14.95 -4.20
C ILE A 136 1.38 -15.58 -5.57
N VAL A 137 1.43 -16.90 -5.65
CA VAL A 137 1.08 -17.66 -6.85
C VAL A 137 -0.39 -17.47 -7.20
N GLU A 138 -1.28 -17.59 -6.20
CA GLU A 138 -2.72 -17.37 -6.38
C GLU A 138 -3.02 -15.96 -6.90
N ALA A 139 -2.39 -14.92 -6.36
CA ALA A 139 -2.58 -13.55 -6.83
C ALA A 139 -2.27 -13.43 -8.33
N HIS A 140 -1.15 -14.02 -8.77
CA HIS A 140 -0.75 -14.01 -10.17
C HIS A 140 -1.72 -14.80 -11.06
N GLU A 141 -2.05 -16.04 -10.69
CA GLU A 141 -2.91 -16.93 -11.48
C GLU A 141 -4.37 -16.43 -11.58
N THR A 142 -4.86 -15.76 -10.53
CA THR A 142 -6.23 -15.23 -10.46
C THR A 142 -6.34 -13.77 -10.89
N ASN A 143 -5.25 -13.15 -11.35
CA ASN A 143 -5.20 -11.75 -11.76
C ASN A 143 -5.72 -10.79 -10.67
N LYS A 144 -5.28 -11.05 -9.43
CA LYS A 144 -5.44 -10.20 -8.26
C LYS A 144 -4.11 -9.55 -7.90
N TYR A 145 -4.20 -8.46 -7.17
CA TYR A 145 -3.05 -7.82 -6.54
C TYR A 145 -2.91 -8.28 -5.09
N GLY A 146 -1.72 -8.73 -4.76
CA GLY A 146 -1.38 -9.17 -3.41
C GLY A 146 -0.80 -8.03 -2.57
N ILE A 147 -1.23 -7.93 -1.32
CA ILE A 147 -0.66 -7.01 -0.33
C ILE A 147 -0.03 -7.83 0.79
N ILE A 148 1.26 -7.61 1.03
CA ILE A 148 1.98 -8.15 2.21
C ILE A 148 2.04 -7.03 3.25
N PHE A 149 1.83 -7.38 4.52
CA PHE A 149 2.05 -6.46 5.63
C PHE A 149 3.48 -6.57 6.14
N ASP A 150 4.20 -5.45 6.14
CA ASP A 150 5.61 -5.37 6.49
C ASP A 150 5.90 -4.31 7.57
N PHE A 151 6.93 -4.59 8.37
CA PHE A 151 7.38 -3.76 9.47
C PHE A 151 8.86 -3.39 9.20
N GLN A 152 9.11 -2.14 8.85
CA GLN A 152 10.47 -1.59 8.68
C GLN A 152 11.07 -1.10 10.00
N ASP A 153 10.28 -1.04 11.07
CA ASP A 153 10.70 -0.61 12.41
C ASP A 153 10.01 -1.49 13.47
N THR A 154 10.69 -1.78 14.57
CA THR A 154 10.19 -2.57 15.69
C THR A 154 9.56 -1.74 16.81
N THR A 155 9.54 -0.40 16.67
CA THR A 155 9.04 0.52 17.71
C THR A 155 7.60 0.23 18.12
N SER A 156 6.75 -0.27 17.21
CA SER A 156 5.37 -0.67 17.51
C SER A 156 5.24 -1.81 18.53
N PHE A 157 6.28 -2.62 18.73
CA PHE A 157 6.33 -3.66 19.76
C PHE A 157 6.63 -3.07 21.16
N GLY A 158 7.32 -1.93 21.21
CA GLY A 158 7.75 -1.31 22.47
C GLY A 158 8.50 -2.28 23.37
N THR A 159 8.06 -2.41 24.63
CA THR A 159 8.65 -3.32 25.63
C THR A 159 7.85 -4.62 25.81
N ASP A 160 6.79 -4.84 25.03
CA ASP A 160 5.90 -6.00 25.13
C ASP A 160 6.08 -6.92 23.92
N LEU A 161 6.89 -7.97 24.10
CA LEU A 161 7.18 -8.93 23.02
C LEU A 161 5.95 -9.74 22.57
N ASN A 162 4.87 -9.81 23.36
CA ASN A 162 3.64 -10.45 22.91
C ASN A 162 3.02 -9.73 21.71
N LYS A 163 3.40 -8.47 21.46
CA LYS A 163 2.97 -7.73 20.28
C LYS A 163 3.54 -8.29 18.98
N VAL A 164 4.70 -8.98 19.03
CA VAL A 164 5.22 -9.68 17.85
C VAL A 164 4.24 -10.77 17.42
N ASP A 165 3.78 -11.59 18.36
CA ASP A 165 2.78 -12.62 18.09
C ASP A 165 1.44 -12.00 17.69
N PHE A 166 1.02 -10.90 18.32
CA PHE A 166 -0.21 -10.19 17.94
C PHE A 166 -0.20 -9.72 16.48
N PHE A 167 0.89 -9.13 16.00
CA PHE A 167 0.98 -8.65 14.62
C PHE A 167 1.23 -9.77 13.60
N TYR A 168 1.77 -10.91 14.04
CA TYR A 168 1.96 -12.08 13.19
C TYR A 168 0.65 -12.82 12.88
N ASN A 169 -0.30 -12.83 13.82
CA ASN A 169 -1.57 -13.55 13.72
C ASN A 169 -2.70 -12.69 13.12
#